data_AF-A0A435EIG4-F1
#
_entry.id   AF-A0A435EIG4-F1
#
_cell.length_a   1.000
_cell.length_b   1.000
_cell.length_c   1.000
_cell.angle_alpha   90.00
_cell.angle_beta   90.00
_cell.angle_gamma   90.00
#
_symmetry.space_group_name_H-M   'P 1'
#
loop_
_entity.id
_entity.type
_entity.pdbx_description
1 polymer ?
#
loop_
_entity_poly.entity_id
_entity_poly.type
_entity_poly.pdbx_seq_one_letter_code
_entity_poly.pdbx_strand_id
1 'polypeptide(L)'
;MRHEISILIIGLFVVLSTASVTAGILSMRAPKPLSATLVNLTQRINAWWVMVALMTVAFFFGRYGMTILFALISFAALREFVTLTHSRRSDHWVLLGMFGIVIPFQYWLVWTAWY
;
A
#
# COMPACT_ATOMS: atom_id res chain seq x y z
N MET A 1 17.93 0.76 17.59
CA MET A 1 17.02 -0.10 16.78
C MET A 1 15.58 -0.19 17.32
N ARG A 2 15.27 -0.83 18.48
CA ARG A 2 13.86 -0.93 18.94
C ARG A 2 13.20 0.43 19.25
N HIS A 3 13.92 1.34 19.91
CA HIS A 3 13.40 2.66 20.27
C HIS A 3 13.14 3.56 19.04
N GLU A 4 13.98 3.47 18.00
CA GLU A 4 13.82 4.25 16.78
C GLU A 4 12.55 3.83 16.02
N ILE A 5 12.30 2.53 15.91
CA ILE A 5 11.08 2.00 15.28
C ILE A 5 9.84 2.46 16.05
N SER A 6 9.87 2.41 17.38
CA SER A 6 8.76 2.91 18.21
C SER A 6 8.50 4.40 18.01
N ILE A 7 9.55 5.22 17.94
CA ILE A 7 9.43 6.67 17.69
C ILE A 7 8.81 6.93 16.32
N LEU A 8 9.24 6.21 15.28
CA LEU A 8 8.70 6.35 13.94
C LEU A 8 7.21 5.97 13.87
N ILE A 9 6.83 4.86 14.52
CA ILE A 9 5.43 4.41 14.57
C ILE A 9 4.57 5.43 15.32
N ILE A 10 5.00 5.88 16.50
CA ILE A 10 4.26 6.88 17.29
C ILE A 10 4.14 8.19 16.50
N GLY A 11 5.24 8.67 15.91
CA GLY A 11 5.24 9.86 15.08
C GLY A 11 4.28 9.75 13.90
N LEU A 12 4.29 8.62 13.19
CA LEU A 12 3.36 8.34 12.09
C LEU A 12 1.90 8.39 12.55
N PHE A 13 1.58 7.74 13.66
CA PHE A 13 0.22 7.73 14.24
C PHE A 13 -0.23 9.14 14.66
N VAL A 14 0.65 9.93 15.28
CA VAL A 14 0.36 11.32 15.67
C VAL A 14 0.06 12.18 14.45
N VAL A 15 0.89 12.09 13.41
CA VAL A 15 0.70 12.86 12.17
C VAL A 15 -0.61 12.48 11.47
N LEU A 16 -0.88 11.19 11.30
CA LEU A 16 -2.11 10.70 10.65
C LEU A 16 -3.36 11.10 11.44
N SER A 17 -3.34 10.94 12.76
CA SER A 17 -4.47 11.31 13.60
C SER A 17 -4.73 12.82 13.57
N THR A 18 -3.67 13.64 13.60
CA THR A 18 -3.78 15.10 13.48
C THR A 18 -4.35 15.51 12.12
N ALA A 19 -3.89 14.88 11.03
CA ALA A 19 -4.43 15.10 9.69
C ALA A 19 -5.91 14.70 9.60
N SER A 20 -6.30 13.55 10.17
CA SER A 20 -7.69 13.11 10.23
C SER A 20 -8.58 14.08 11.02
N VAL A 21 -8.14 14.56 12.17
CA VAL A 21 -8.89 15.51 13.00
C VAL A 21 -9.05 16.84 12.28
N THR A 22 -7.98 17.38 11.69
CA THR A 22 -8.04 18.65 10.95
C THR A 22 -8.94 18.56 9.72
N ALA A 23 -8.85 17.47 8.94
CA ALA A 23 -9.75 17.21 7.82
C ALA A 23 -11.22 17.06 8.29
N GLY A 24 -11.44 16.38 9.41
CA GLY A 24 -12.77 16.23 10.02
C GLY A 24 -13.37 17.57 10.44
N ILE A 25 -12.64 18.38 11.22
CA ILE A 25 -13.10 19.71 11.65
C ILE A 25 -13.40 20.61 10.44
N LEU A 26 -12.52 20.60 9.44
CA LEU A 26 -12.70 21.39 8.23
C LEU A 26 -13.94 20.93 7.44
N SER A 27 -14.19 19.62 7.38
CA SER A 27 -15.39 19.05 6.73
C SER A 27 -16.69 19.42 7.44
N MET A 28 -16.66 19.55 8.78
CA MET A 28 -17.83 19.94 9.57
C MET A 28 -18.15 21.44 9.45
N ARG A 29 -17.13 22.28 9.26
CA ARG A 29 -17.27 23.74 9.11
C ARG A 29 -17.46 24.19 7.66
N ALA A 30 -17.14 23.35 6.69
CA ALA A 30 -17.24 23.71 5.28
C ALA A 30 -18.69 23.78 4.79
N PRO A 31 -19.04 24.76 3.93
CA PRO A 31 -20.31 24.77 3.21
C PRO A 31 -20.47 23.50 2.37
N LYS A 32 -21.68 22.96 2.32
CA LYS A 32 -22.00 21.81 1.45
C LYS A 32 -22.41 22.32 0.05
N PRO A 33 -21.96 21.67 -1.04
CA PRO A 33 -21.11 20.48 -1.09
C PRO A 33 -19.63 20.78 -0.78
N LEU A 34 -18.94 19.78 -0.19
CA LEU A 34 -17.52 19.86 0.15
C LEU A 34 -16.67 20.17 -1.09
N SER A 35 -15.61 20.98 -0.93
CA SER A 35 -14.68 21.26 -2.02
C SER A 35 -13.95 20.00 -2.47
N ALA A 36 -13.66 19.90 -3.77
CA ALA A 36 -12.96 18.75 -4.35
C ALA A 36 -11.60 18.49 -3.67
N THR A 37 -10.90 19.54 -3.26
CA THR A 37 -9.63 19.46 -2.52
C THR A 37 -9.80 18.74 -1.18
N LEU A 38 -10.85 19.06 -0.42
CA LEU A 38 -11.09 18.46 0.89
C LEU A 38 -11.52 17.00 0.79
N VAL A 39 -12.30 16.67 -0.25
CA VAL A 39 -12.65 15.28 -0.57
C VAL A 39 -11.39 14.47 -0.91
N ASN A 40 -10.52 14.99 -1.78
CA ASN A 40 -9.28 14.30 -2.14
C ASN A 40 -8.33 14.12 -0.94
N LEU A 41 -8.20 15.15 -0.09
CA LEU A 41 -7.40 15.08 1.13
C LEU A 41 -7.91 13.99 2.07
N THR A 42 -9.22 13.95 2.29
CA THR A 42 -9.87 12.94 3.15
C THR A 42 -9.69 11.54 2.58
N GLN A 43 -9.83 11.36 1.26
CA GLN A 43 -9.56 10.09 0.59
C GLN A 43 -8.11 9.64 0.75
N ARG A 44 -7.14 10.55 0.62
CA ARG A 44 -5.72 10.24 0.85
C ARG A 44 -5.47 9.80 2.29
N ILE A 45 -5.97 10.55 3.27
CA ILE A 45 -5.82 10.19 4.69
C ILE A 45 -6.42 8.80 4.95
N ASN A 46 -7.61 8.52 4.41
CA ASN A 46 -8.25 7.21 4.54
C ASN A 46 -7.44 6.10 3.88
N ALA A 47 -6.88 6.33 2.69
CA ALA A 47 -6.01 5.36 2.02
C ALA A 47 -4.77 5.03 2.85
N TRP A 48 -4.17 6.02 3.52
CA TRP A 48 -3.04 5.80 4.42
C TRP A 48 -3.43 4.98 5.64
N TRP A 49 -4.60 5.23 6.24
CA TRP A 49 -5.13 4.38 7.31
C TRP A 49 -5.35 2.94 6.86
N VAL A 50 -5.86 2.71 5.65
CA VAL A 50 -5.99 1.36 5.07
C VAL A 50 -4.62 0.70 4.92
N MET A 51 -3.61 1.41 4.44
CA MET A 51 -2.24 0.87 4.32
C MET A 51 -1.67 0.47 5.68
N VAL A 52 -1.80 1.32 6.71
CA VAL A 52 -1.36 1.03 8.09
C VAL A 52 -2.08 -0.19 8.65
N ALA A 53 -3.40 -0.30 8.43
CA ALA A 53 -4.17 -1.45 8.88
C ALA A 53 -3.73 -2.75 8.21
N LEU A 54 -3.57 -2.75 6.88
CA LEU A 54 -3.08 -3.91 6.12
C LEU A 54 -1.69 -4.35 6.58
N MET A 55 -0.76 -3.41 6.78
CA MET A 55 0.57 -3.70 7.29
C MET A 55 0.53 -4.28 8.70
N THR A 56 -0.32 -3.73 9.58
CA THR A 56 -0.48 -4.23 10.96
C THR A 56 -0.99 -5.67 10.97
N VAL A 57 -2.00 -5.97 10.14
CA VAL A 57 -2.52 -7.34 9.97
C VAL A 57 -1.44 -8.27 9.46
N ALA A 58 -0.70 -7.89 8.41
CA ALA A 58 0.37 -8.71 7.87
C ALA A 58 1.48 -8.97 8.90
N PHE A 59 1.83 -7.96 9.70
CA PHE A 59 2.81 -8.08 10.77
C PHE A 59 2.36 -9.08 11.85
N PHE A 60 1.06 -9.17 12.13
CA PHE A 60 0.51 -10.14 13.09
C PHE A 60 0.72 -11.60 12.64
N PHE A 61 0.67 -11.85 11.33
CA PHE A 61 1.01 -13.16 10.72
C PHE A 61 2.52 -13.37 10.53
N GLY A 62 3.36 -12.44 11.01
CA GLY A 62 4.81 -12.51 10.97
C GLY A 62 5.38 -12.57 9.55
N ARG A 63 6.41 -13.40 9.36
CA ARG A 63 7.12 -13.53 8.07
C ARG A 63 6.18 -13.91 6.93
N TYR A 64 5.32 -14.91 7.13
CA TYR A 64 4.42 -15.39 6.08
C TYR A 64 3.40 -14.33 5.66
N GLY A 65 2.82 -13.62 6.64
CA GLY A 65 1.90 -12.52 6.37
C GLY A 65 2.53 -11.40 5.55
N MET A 66 3.75 -10.99 5.94
CA MET A 66 4.48 -9.95 5.23
C MET A 66 4.85 -10.40 3.81
N THR A 67 5.31 -11.64 3.63
CA THR A 67 5.62 -12.20 2.31
C THR A 67 4.39 -12.21 1.39
N ILE A 68 3.23 -12.64 1.90
CA ILE A 68 1.98 -12.66 1.13
C ILE A 68 1.52 -11.24 0.79
N LEU A 69 1.56 -10.31 1.76
CA LEU A 69 1.19 -8.90 1.53
C LEU A 69 2.04 -8.29 0.41
N PHE A 70 3.36 -8.46 0.47
CA PHE A 70 4.26 -7.97 -0.56
C PHE A 70 4.00 -8.64 -1.91
N ALA A 71 3.73 -9.95 -1.95
CA ALA A 71 3.39 -10.66 -3.19
C ALA A 71 2.15 -10.06 -3.86
N LEU A 72 1.10 -9.80 -3.09
CA LEU A 72 -0.13 -9.16 -3.57
C LEU A 72 0.13 -7.73 -4.05
N ILE A 73 0.92 -6.95 -3.31
CA ILE A 73 1.27 -5.57 -3.70
C ILE A 73 2.08 -5.57 -4.99
N SER A 74 3.09 -6.43 -5.13
CA SER A 74 3.89 -6.55 -6.37
C SER A 74 3.02 -6.93 -7.57
N PHE A 75 2.09 -7.87 -7.39
CA PHE A 75 1.15 -8.26 -8.44
C PHE A 75 0.23 -7.10 -8.84
N ALA A 76 -0.35 -6.39 -7.86
CA ALA A 76 -1.21 -5.24 -8.09
C ALA A 76 -0.47 -4.09 -8.80
N ALA A 77 0.75 -3.78 -8.34
CA ALA A 77 1.60 -2.74 -8.92
C ALA A 77 1.99 -3.08 -10.37
N LEU A 78 2.36 -4.33 -10.65
CA LEU A 78 2.65 -4.77 -12.01
C LEU A 78 1.42 -4.64 -12.91
N ARG A 79 0.23 -5.02 -12.43
CA ARG A 79 -1.02 -4.89 -13.19
C ARG A 79 -1.33 -3.43 -13.54
N GLU A 80 -1.15 -2.53 -12.59
CA GLU A 80 -1.36 -1.10 -12.83
C GLU A 80 -0.31 -0.53 -13.80
N PHE A 81 0.97 -0.88 -13.62
CA PHE A 81 2.06 -0.47 -14.51
C PHE A 81 1.84 -0.91 -15.97
N VAL A 82 1.39 -2.16 -16.16
CA VAL A 82 1.09 -2.72 -17.49
C VAL A 82 -0.10 -2.01 -18.13
N THR A 83 -1.09 -1.61 -17.32
CA THR A 83 -2.26 -0.86 -17.82
C THR A 83 -1.86 0.54 -18.31
N LEU A 84 -0.89 1.18 -17.64
CA LEU A 84 -0.40 2.52 -18.01
C LEU A 84 0.59 2.50 -19.18
N THR A 85 1.29 1.37 -19.39
CA THR A 85 2.25 1.24 -20.49
C THR A 85 1.53 0.84 -21.77
N HIS A 86 1.82 1.53 -22.88
CA HIS A 86 1.22 1.22 -24.19
C HIS A 86 1.81 -0.11 -24.73
N SER A 87 1.28 -1.25 -24.28
CA SER A 87 1.80 -2.58 -24.67
C SER A 87 1.53 -2.89 -26.13
N ARG A 88 2.60 -3.04 -26.92
CA ARG A 88 2.54 -3.63 -28.28
C ARG A 88 2.23 -5.13 -28.18
N ARG A 89 1.59 -5.70 -29.22
CA ARG A 89 1.23 -7.13 -29.29
C ARG A 89 2.39 -8.11 -28.96
N SER A 90 3.64 -7.73 -29.25
CA SER A 90 4.84 -8.53 -28.96
C SER A 90 5.14 -8.73 -27.47
N ASP A 91 4.55 -7.93 -26.57
CA ASP A 91 4.90 -7.95 -25.13
C ASP A 91 4.12 -8.97 -24.31
N HIS A 92 3.09 -9.61 -24.89
CA HIS A 92 2.20 -10.52 -24.15
C HIS A 92 2.95 -11.71 -23.54
N TRP A 93 3.97 -12.23 -24.22
CA TRP A 93 4.80 -13.32 -23.70
C TRP A 93 5.69 -12.90 -22.54
N VAL A 94 6.21 -11.66 -22.58
CA VAL A 94 7.01 -11.09 -21.49
C VAL A 94 6.12 -10.83 -20.27
N LEU A 95 4.93 -10.27 -20.49
CA LEU A 95 3.93 -10.07 -19.44
C LEU A 95 3.49 -11.38 -18.79
N LEU A 96 3.24 -12.43 -19.59
CA LEU A 96 2.91 -13.76 -19.09
C LEU A 96 4.06 -14.33 -18.23
N GLY A 97 5.31 -14.16 -18.66
CA GLY A 97 6.48 -14.58 -17.89
C GLY A 97 6.62 -13.81 -16.57
N MET A 98 6.41 -12.51 -16.58
CA MET A 98 6.49 -11.68 -15.36
C MET A 98 5.41 -12.06 -14.34
N PHE A 99 4.17 -12.25 -14.78
CA PHE A 99 3.06 -12.63 -13.89
C PHE A 99 3.09 -14.09 -13.46
N GLY A 100 3.38 -15.01 -14.38
CA GLY A 100 3.28 -16.45 -14.15
C GLY A 100 4.54 -17.10 -13.59
N ILE A 101 5.71 -16.51 -13.82
CA ILE A 101 7.00 -17.14 -13.48
C ILE A 101 7.77 -16.28 -12.49
N VAL A 102 8.03 -15.01 -12.81
CA VAL A 102 8.95 -14.17 -12.02
C VAL A 102 8.41 -13.91 -10.61
N ILE A 103 7.16 -13.41 -10.48
CA ILE A 103 6.58 -13.12 -9.16
C ILE A 103 6.44 -14.41 -8.32
N PRO A 104 5.82 -15.51 -8.81
CA PRO A 104 5.68 -16.73 -8.01
C PRO A 104 7.03 -17.32 -7.59
N PHE A 105 8.01 -17.35 -8.50
CA PHE A 105 9.35 -17.88 -8.21
C PHE A 105 10.08 -17.02 -7.18
N GLN A 106 10.02 -15.69 -7.31
CA GLN A 106 10.64 -14.75 -6.37
C GLN A 106 10.08 -14.94 -4.95
N TYR A 107 8.75 -14.99 -4.79
CA TYR A 107 8.14 -15.12 -3.47
C TYR A 107 8.25 -16.54 -2.91
N TRP A 108 8.37 -17.57 -3.77
CA TRP A 108 8.69 -18.94 -3.34
C TRP A 108 10.10 -19.03 -2.75
N LEU A 109 11.10 -18.37 -3.36
CA LEU A 109 12.46 -18.29 -2.79
C LEU A 109 12.50 -17.56 -1.45
N VAL A 110 11.73 -16.48 -1.31
CA VAL A 110 11.59 -15.76 -0.03
C VAL A 110 10.90 -16.64 1.01
N TRP A 111 9.95 -17.49 0.61
CA TRP A 111 9.27 -18.42 1.51
C TRP A 111 10.23 -19.50 2.04
N THR A 112 11.10 -20.03 1.19
CA THR A 112 12.03 -21.12 1.56
C THR A 112 13.24 -20.67 2.37
N ALA A 113 13.37 -19.38 2.68
CA ALA A 113 14.49 -18.85 3.47
C ALA A 113 15.85 -19.16 2.83
N TRP A 114 15.94 -19.13 1.50
CA TRP A 114 17.20 -19.44 0.81
C TRP A 114 18.34 -18.48 1.23
N TYR A 115 18.03 -17.40 1.94
CA TYR A 115 18.92 -16.65 2.83
C TYR A 115 18.11 -16.21 4.07
#